data_AF-A0A1F9DA99-F1
#
_entry.id   AF-A0A1F9DA99-F1
#
_cell.length_a   1.000
_cell.length_b   1.000
_cell.length_c   1.000
_cell.angle_alpha   90.00
_cell.angle_beta   90.00
_cell.angle_gamma   90.00
#
_symmetry.space_group_name_H-M   'P 1'
#
loop_
_entity.id
_entity.type
_entity.pdbx_description
1 polymer ?
#
loop_
_entity_poly.entity_id
_entity_poly.type
_entity_poly.pdbx_seq_one_letter_code
_entity_poly.pdbx_strand_id
1 'polypeptide(L)'
;MDKYKKQRMRMVETQLKVRDITDARVLKAMEIIPRHLFVDEGLISQAYNDNPLPIDANQTISQPYIVALMTQAMELKPTERVLEIGTGSGYQTAILASLAFRVFSIERIAALAAKARKILDQLNYYNVAIRVGDGSYGWKEEAPFDAIITTA
;
A
#
# COMPACT_ATOMS: atom_id res chain seq x y z
N MET A 1 -11.73 -20.49 1.45
CA MET A 1 -11.78 -19.94 0.06
C MET A 1 -11.91 -18.43 0.18
N ASP A 2 -11.01 -17.65 -0.41
CA ASP A 2 -11.02 -16.18 -0.29
C ASP A 2 -12.27 -15.58 -0.96
N LYS A 3 -13.21 -15.11 -0.13
CA LYS A 3 -14.51 -14.54 -0.56
C LYS A 3 -14.34 -13.34 -1.51
N TYR A 4 -13.24 -12.60 -1.40
CA TYR A 4 -13.03 -11.34 -2.11
C TYR A 4 -12.19 -11.49 -3.38
N LYS A 5 -11.71 -12.71 -3.68
CA LYS A 5 -10.86 -12.98 -4.85
C LYS A 5 -11.48 -12.49 -6.16
N LYS A 6 -12.77 -12.75 -6.38
CA LYS A 6 -13.48 -12.32 -7.60
C LYS A 6 -13.53 -10.80 -7.75
N GLN A 7 -13.73 -10.07 -6.64
CA GLN A 7 -13.77 -8.61 -6.65
C GLN A 7 -12.38 -8.02 -6.91
N ARG A 8 -11.31 -8.59 -6.32
CA ARG A 8 -9.93 -8.20 -6.65
C ARG A 8 -9.60 -8.38 -8.11
N MET A 9 -9.87 -9.57 -8.65
CA MET A 9 -9.59 -9.84 -10.06
C MET A 9 -10.37 -8.89 -10.96
N ARG A 10 -11.66 -8.66 -10.66
CA ARG A 10 -12.48 -7.70 -11.43
C ARG A 10 -11.89 -6.29 -11.38
N MET A 11 -11.48 -5.79 -10.22
CA MET A 11 -10.82 -4.49 -10.09
C MET A 11 -9.59 -4.39 -10.99
N VAL A 12 -8.72 -5.41 -10.99
CA VAL A 12 -7.53 -5.42 -11.84
C VAL A 12 -7.89 -5.43 -13.33
N GLU A 13 -8.79 -6.33 -13.75
CA GLU A 13 -9.18 -6.48 -15.16
C GLU A 13 -9.93 -5.27 -15.70
N THR A 14 -10.88 -4.71 -14.94
CA THR A 14 -11.83 -3.71 -15.47
C THR A 14 -11.51 -2.28 -15.05
N GLN A 15 -10.59 -2.05 -14.11
CA GLN A 15 -10.26 -0.70 -13.63
C GLN A 15 -8.79 -0.35 -13.87
N LEU A 16 -7.88 -1.33 -13.84
CA LEU A 16 -6.44 -1.08 -13.99
C LEU A 16 -5.95 -1.36 -15.41
N LYS A 17 -6.12 -2.59 -15.91
CA LYS A 17 -5.59 -3.03 -17.23
C LYS A 17 -6.20 -2.30 -18.42
N VAL A 18 -7.47 -1.93 -18.33
CA VAL A 18 -8.18 -1.18 -19.39
C VAL A 18 -7.70 0.27 -19.52
N ARG A 19 -6.86 0.74 -18.58
CA ARG A 19 -6.25 2.06 -18.59
C ARG A 19 -4.79 1.93 -19.00
N ASP A 20 -3.87 2.37 -18.15
CA ASP A 20 -2.44 2.51 -18.42
C ASP A 20 -1.56 1.72 -17.42
N ILE A 21 -2.15 0.87 -16.59
CA ILE A 21 -1.40 -0.03 -15.69
C ILE A 21 -1.01 -1.29 -16.45
N THR A 22 0.27 -1.38 -16.80
CA THR A 22 0.85 -2.43 -17.65
C THR A 22 1.96 -3.24 -16.97
N ASP A 23 2.52 -2.78 -15.84
CA ASP A 23 3.51 -3.55 -15.07
C ASP A 23 2.88 -4.80 -14.47
N ALA A 24 3.29 -5.96 -14.99
CA ALA A 24 2.77 -7.26 -14.59
C ALA A 24 2.99 -7.56 -13.09
N ARG A 25 4.07 -7.07 -12.47
CA ARG A 25 4.36 -7.26 -11.05
C ARG A 25 3.44 -6.41 -10.19
N VAL A 26 3.17 -5.17 -10.60
CA VAL A 26 2.19 -4.29 -9.93
C VAL A 26 0.79 -4.89 -10.01
N LEU A 27 0.34 -5.31 -11.21
CA LEU A 27 -0.95 -5.97 -11.39
C LEU A 27 -1.05 -7.22 -10.51
N LYS A 28 0.02 -8.02 -10.44
CA LYS A 28 0.06 -9.22 -9.59
C LYS A 28 -0.04 -8.89 -8.10
N ALA A 29 0.64 -7.85 -7.63
CA ALA A 29 0.53 -7.37 -6.26
C ALA A 29 -0.92 -6.94 -5.94
N MET A 30 -1.56 -6.20 -6.84
CA MET A 30 -2.96 -5.76 -6.71
C MET A 30 -3.96 -6.93 -6.71
N GLU A 31 -3.68 -8.02 -7.42
CA GLU A 31 -4.50 -9.25 -7.43
C GLU A 31 -4.40 -10.06 -6.13
N ILE A 32 -3.21 -10.08 -5.51
CA ILE A 32 -2.91 -10.94 -4.35
C ILE A 32 -3.24 -10.23 -3.05
N ILE A 33 -2.86 -8.96 -2.91
CA ILE A 33 -2.91 -8.27 -1.62
C ILE A 33 -4.38 -7.91 -1.28
N PRO A 34 -4.90 -8.40 -0.15
CA PRO A 34 -6.30 -8.28 0.20
C PRO A 34 -6.64 -6.86 0.71
N ARG A 35 -6.90 -5.92 -0.20
CA ARG A 35 -7.24 -4.51 0.14
C ARG A 35 -8.35 -4.38 1.20
N HIS A 36 -9.32 -5.30 1.22
CA HIS A 36 -10.39 -5.35 2.22
C HIS A 36 -9.93 -5.53 3.68
N LEU A 37 -8.69 -5.97 3.94
CA LEU A 37 -8.15 -5.99 5.31
C LEU A 37 -7.69 -4.61 5.79
N PHE A 38 -7.51 -3.66 4.86
CA PHE A 38 -6.99 -2.32 5.10
C PHE A 38 -8.10 -1.25 5.13
N VAL A 39 -9.36 -1.66 5.10
CA VAL A 39 -10.54 -0.78 5.17
C VAL A 39 -11.34 -1.08 6.43
N ASP A 40 -12.15 -0.12 6.87
CA ASP A 40 -13.05 -0.34 7.99
C ASP A 40 -14.17 -1.32 7.63
N GLU A 41 -14.65 -2.08 8.62
CA GLU A 41 -15.56 -3.22 8.42
C GLU A 41 -16.83 -2.85 7.63
N GLY A 42 -17.41 -1.68 7.94
CA GLY A 42 -18.60 -1.16 7.25
C GLY A 42 -18.39 -0.81 5.77
N LEU A 43 -17.14 -0.71 5.31
CA LEU A 43 -16.78 -0.30 3.96
C LEU A 43 -16.17 -1.44 3.13
N ILE A 44 -16.08 -2.65 3.68
CA ILE A 44 -15.51 -3.82 3.01
C ILE A 44 -16.19 -4.11 1.65
N SER A 45 -17.49 -3.89 1.54
CA SER A 45 -18.23 -4.07 0.27
C SER A 45 -17.75 -3.15 -0.85
N GLN A 46 -17.14 -2.01 -0.50
CA GLN A 46 -16.62 -0.99 -1.40
C GLN A 46 -15.11 -1.08 -1.61
N ALA A 47 -14.42 -2.03 -0.94
CA ALA A 47 -12.95 -2.09 -0.89
C ALA A 47 -12.26 -2.12 -2.27
N TYR A 48 -12.96 -2.58 -3.31
CA TYR A 48 -12.43 -2.78 -4.67
C TYR A 48 -13.10 -1.88 -5.72
N ASN A 49 -13.81 -0.85 -5.28
CA ASN A 49 -14.26 0.22 -6.15
C ASN A 49 -13.09 1.18 -6.40
N ASP A 50 -13.05 1.83 -7.57
CA ASP A 50 -11.99 2.80 -7.91
C ASP A 50 -12.24 4.17 -7.27
N ASN A 51 -12.35 4.21 -5.95
CA ASN A 51 -12.50 5.44 -5.17
C ASN A 51 -11.73 5.34 -3.85
N PRO A 52 -11.30 6.49 -3.27
CA PRO A 52 -10.76 6.49 -1.92
C PRO A 52 -11.86 6.12 -0.92
N LEU A 53 -11.45 5.51 0.20
CA LEU A 53 -12.34 5.21 1.32
C LEU A 53 -11.78 5.87 2.59
N PRO A 54 -12.64 6.39 3.48
CA PRO A 54 -12.19 6.89 4.76
C PRO A 54 -11.62 5.75 5.61
N ILE A 55 -10.63 6.10 6.42
CA ILE A 55 -10.07 5.28 7.50
C ILE A 55 -10.04 6.12 8.78
N ASP A 56 -9.57 5.53 9.88
CA ASP A 56 -9.41 6.22 11.16
C ASP A 56 -8.65 7.55 11.04
N ALA A 57 -8.91 8.44 12.00
CA ALA A 57 -8.24 9.73 12.14
C ALA A 57 -8.34 10.66 10.90
N ASN A 58 -9.50 10.65 10.23
CA ASN A 58 -9.81 11.49 9.07
C ASN A 58 -8.83 11.31 7.89
N GLN A 59 -8.18 10.15 7.80
CA GLN A 59 -7.34 9.82 6.66
C GLN A 59 -8.15 9.03 5.62
N THR A 60 -7.55 8.76 4.47
CA THR A 60 -8.16 7.90 3.45
C THR A 60 -7.17 6.85 2.97
N ILE A 61 -7.70 5.70 2.56
CA ILE A 61 -6.96 4.76 1.72
C ILE A 61 -7.17 5.17 0.26
N SER A 62 -6.09 5.51 -0.44
CA SER A 62 -6.10 5.94 -1.84
C SER A 62 -6.81 4.94 -2.75
N GLN A 63 -7.49 5.42 -3.79
CA GLN A 63 -8.16 4.55 -4.77
C GLN A 63 -7.17 3.54 -5.40
N PRO A 64 -7.62 2.32 -5.75
CA PRO A 64 -6.77 1.29 -6.36
C PRO A 64 -5.97 1.76 -7.57
N TYR A 65 -6.56 2.58 -8.46
CA TYR A 65 -5.84 3.07 -9.63
C TYR A 65 -4.63 3.92 -9.26
N ILE A 66 -4.75 4.84 -8.32
CA ILE A 66 -3.65 5.74 -7.91
C ILE A 66 -2.53 4.94 -7.24
N VAL A 67 -2.87 3.95 -6.40
CA VAL A 67 -1.89 3.03 -5.81
C VAL A 67 -1.09 2.32 -6.90
N ALA A 68 -1.78 1.76 -7.91
CA ALA A 68 -1.13 1.06 -9.01
C ALA A 68 -0.28 1.99 -9.89
N LEU A 69 -0.81 3.17 -10.22
CA LEU A 69 -0.14 4.17 -11.05
C LEU A 69 1.16 4.66 -10.41
N MET A 70 1.10 5.07 -9.14
CA MET A 70 2.28 5.53 -8.39
C MET A 70 3.31 4.42 -8.27
N THR A 71 2.88 3.19 -7.94
CA THR A 71 3.79 2.04 -7.80
C THR A 71 4.47 1.68 -9.13
N GLN A 72 3.73 1.70 -10.24
CA GLN A 72 4.29 1.45 -11.58
C GLN A 72 5.32 2.51 -11.97
N ALA A 73 5.03 3.79 -11.70
CA ALA A 73 5.93 4.89 -12.03
C ALA A 73 7.28 4.84 -11.28
N MET A 74 7.35 4.10 -10.17
CA MET A 74 8.59 3.89 -9.42
C MET A 74 9.53 2.87 -10.09
N GLU A 75 9.03 2.05 -11.03
CA GLU A 75 9.80 1.01 -11.73
C GLU A 75 10.61 0.08 -10.80
N LEU A 76 10.05 -0.21 -9.62
CA LEU A 76 10.77 -0.82 -8.50
C LEU A 76 11.49 -2.12 -8.87
N LYS A 77 12.69 -2.33 -8.35
CA LYS A 77 13.43 -3.60 -8.45
C LYS A 77 13.41 -4.36 -7.12
N PRO A 78 13.46 -5.71 -7.14
CA PRO A 78 13.46 -6.52 -5.93
C PRO A 78 14.63 -6.27 -4.96
N THR A 79 15.66 -5.54 -5.38
CA THR A 79 16.84 -5.20 -4.58
C THR A 79 16.72 -3.86 -3.85
N GLU A 80 15.66 -3.08 -4.13
CA GLU A 80 15.59 -1.68 -3.73
C GLU A 80 15.08 -1.48 -2.29
N ARG A 81 15.60 -0.42 -1.67
CA ARG A 81 15.15 0.12 -0.39
C ARG A 81 14.22 1.31 -0.66
N VAL A 82 12.99 1.21 -0.18
CA VAL A 82 11.94 2.21 -0.44
C VAL A 82 11.58 2.96 0.84
N LEU A 83 11.45 4.29 0.74
CA LEU A 83 10.82 5.11 1.78
C LEU A 83 9.40 5.49 1.36
N GLU A 84 8.42 5.19 2.20
CA GLU A 84 7.05 5.67 2.12
C GLU A 84 6.80 6.72 3.21
N ILE A 85 6.24 7.86 2.81
CA ILE A 85 5.78 8.91 3.72
C ILE A 85 4.25 8.87 3.76
N GLY A 86 3.69 8.41 4.87
CA GLY A 86 2.25 8.24 5.08
C GLY A 86 1.81 6.79 5.01
N THR A 87 2.13 5.97 6.03
CA THR A 87 1.68 4.57 6.10
C THR A 87 0.16 4.45 5.98
N GLY A 88 -0.59 5.32 6.66
CA GLY A 88 -2.05 5.32 6.65
C GLY A 88 -2.64 3.94 7.01
N SER A 89 -3.39 3.35 6.08
CA SER A 89 -3.93 2.00 6.26
C SER A 89 -2.87 0.90 6.23
N GLY A 90 -1.74 1.11 5.54
CA GLY A 90 -0.71 0.11 5.25
C GLY A 90 -0.87 -0.61 3.91
N TYR A 91 -1.90 -0.28 3.10
CA TYR A 91 -2.12 -0.97 1.82
C TYR A 91 -1.03 -0.68 0.78
N GLN A 92 -0.64 0.59 0.60
CA GLN A 92 0.47 0.95 -0.27
C GLN A 92 1.77 0.32 0.24
N THR A 93 2.01 0.35 1.56
CA THR A 93 3.15 -0.33 2.20
C THR A 93 3.23 -1.81 1.85
N ALA A 94 2.10 -2.54 1.89
CA ALA A 94 2.04 -3.95 1.54
C ALA A 94 2.37 -4.20 0.06
N ILE A 95 1.87 -3.32 -0.83
CA ILE A 95 2.18 -3.38 -2.27
C ILE A 95 3.68 -3.18 -2.49
N LEU A 96 4.29 -2.16 -1.89
CA LEU A 96 5.73 -1.90 -1.97
C LEU A 96 6.54 -3.08 -1.42
N ALA A 97 6.12 -3.63 -0.28
CA ALA A 97 6.79 -4.75 0.39
C ALA A 97 6.82 -6.03 -0.45
N SER A 98 5.85 -6.20 -1.35
CA SER A 98 5.81 -7.32 -2.30
C SER A 98 6.74 -7.16 -3.51
N LEU A 99 7.25 -5.93 -3.75
CA LEU A 99 8.01 -5.57 -4.95
C LEU A 99 9.46 -5.20 -4.67
N ALA A 100 9.77 -4.76 -3.45
CA ALA A 100 11.07 -4.23 -3.05
C ALA A 100 11.78 -5.11 -2.01
N PHE A 101 13.09 -4.90 -1.83
CA PHE A 101 13.88 -5.63 -0.83
C PHE A 101 13.42 -5.26 0.58
N ARG A 102 13.29 -3.96 0.86
CA ARG A 102 12.91 -3.44 2.18
C ARG A 102 12.13 -2.14 2.07
N VAL A 103 11.08 -2.01 2.86
CA VAL A 103 10.25 -0.81 2.93
C VAL A 103 10.39 -0.17 4.30
N PHE A 104 10.61 1.14 4.29
CA PHE A 104 10.60 2.01 5.45
C PHE A 104 9.39 2.92 5.31
N SER A 105 8.49 2.91 6.29
CA SER A 105 7.26 3.71 6.22
C SER A 105 7.14 4.59 7.46
N ILE A 106 6.83 5.87 7.26
CA ILE A 106 6.64 6.84 8.33
C ILE A 106 5.17 7.21 8.42
N GLU A 107 4.63 7.22 9.65
CA GLU A 107 3.26 7.65 9.94
C GLU A 107 3.25 8.57 11.15
N ARG A 108 2.55 9.71 11.07
CA ARG A 108 2.47 10.66 12.18
C ARG A 108 1.46 10.25 13.25
N ILE A 109 0.47 9.44 12.89
CA ILE A 109 -0.63 8.99 13.75
C ILE A 109 -0.33 7.59 14.29
N ALA A 110 0.10 7.50 15.55
CA ALA A 110 0.52 6.24 16.18
C ALA A 110 -0.52 5.10 16.09
N ALA A 111 -1.81 5.43 16.18
CA ALA A 111 -2.88 4.43 16.08
C ALA A 111 -2.96 3.78 14.68
N LEU A 112 -2.75 4.57 13.62
CA LEU A 112 -2.71 4.08 12.24
C LEU A 112 -1.47 3.21 12.01
N ALA A 113 -0.31 3.66 12.48
CA ALA A 113 0.94 2.88 12.41
C ALA A 113 0.79 1.50 13.06
N ALA A 114 0.16 1.43 14.24
CA ALA A 114 -0.08 0.18 14.95
C ALA A 114 -1.09 -0.73 14.20
N LYS A 115 -2.18 -0.17 13.67
CA LYS A 115 -3.17 -0.90 12.87
C LYS A 115 -2.53 -1.49 11.60
N ALA A 116 -1.76 -0.68 10.88
CA ALA A 116 -1.04 -1.09 9.68
C ALA A 116 -0.03 -2.22 9.99
N ARG A 117 0.78 -2.09 11.05
CA ARG A 117 1.73 -3.13 11.48
C ARG A 117 1.04 -4.47 11.71
N LYS A 118 -0.10 -4.46 12.42
CA LYS A 118 -0.87 -5.68 12.71
C LYS A 118 -1.33 -6.39 11.43
N ILE A 119 -1.83 -5.65 10.44
CA ILE A 119 -2.28 -6.23 9.16
C ILE A 119 -1.07 -6.76 8.37
N LEU A 120 0.03 -6.01 8.32
CA LEU A 120 1.26 -6.44 7.64
C LEU A 120 1.85 -7.71 8.26
N ASP A 121 1.80 -7.86 9.59
CA ASP A 121 2.22 -9.09 10.29
C ASP A 121 1.32 -10.29 9.93
N GLN A 122 0.01 -10.07 9.87
CA GLN A 122 -0.95 -11.10 9.43
C GLN A 122 -0.70 -11.57 7.99
N LEU A 123 -0.14 -10.70 7.15
CA LEU A 123 0.22 -10.98 5.76
C LEU A 123 1.69 -11.42 5.58
N ASN A 124 2.45 -11.57 6.67
CA ASN A 124 3.86 -11.95 6.68
C ASN A 124 4.81 -10.97 5.97
N TYR A 125 4.46 -9.67 5.92
CA TYR A 125 5.34 -8.62 5.41
C TYR A 125 6.31 -8.14 6.50
N TYR A 126 7.37 -8.93 6.70
CA TYR A 126 8.41 -8.68 7.70
C TYR A 126 9.56 -7.81 7.18
N ASN A 127 9.63 -7.55 5.88
CA ASN A 127 10.58 -6.61 5.26
C ASN A 127 10.14 -5.14 5.37
N VAL A 128 9.22 -4.83 6.30
CA VAL A 128 8.70 -3.48 6.52
C VAL A 128 9.09 -2.97 7.90
N ALA A 129 9.76 -1.82 7.95
CA ALA A 129 9.97 -1.05 9.17
C ALA A 129 9.00 0.14 9.19
N ILE A 130 8.21 0.26 10.27
CA ILE A 130 7.30 1.40 10.47
C ILE A 130 7.84 2.26 11.61
N ARG A 131 7.84 3.59 11.41
CA ARG A 131 8.21 4.56 12.44
C ARG A 131 7.10 5.59 12.63
N VAL A 132 6.78 5.86 13.89
CA VAL A 132 5.91 6.99 14.23
C VAL A 132 6.74 8.27 14.22
N GLY A 133 6.35 9.25 13.41
CA GLY A 133 7.06 10.53 13.34
C GLY A 133 6.61 11.43 12.19
N ASP A 134 7.24 12.61 12.13
CA ASP A 134 7.02 13.56 11.04
C ASP A 134 7.82 13.13 9.80
N GLY A 135 7.10 12.75 8.76
CA GLY A 135 7.67 12.27 7.50
C GLY A 135 8.42 13.34 6.70
N SER A 136 8.18 14.64 6.95
CA SER A 136 8.86 15.73 6.23
C SER A 136 10.38 15.74 6.44
N TYR A 137 10.88 15.14 7.52
CA TYR A 137 12.31 14.98 7.79
C TYR A 137 12.94 13.75 7.14
N GLY A 138 12.13 12.88 6.52
CA GLY A 138 12.58 11.59 6.00
C GLY A 138 13.12 10.67 7.11
N TRP A 139 13.83 9.61 6.74
CA TRP A 139 14.45 8.66 7.68
C TRP A 139 15.98 8.61 7.47
N LYS A 140 16.68 9.60 8.02
CA LYS A 140 18.12 9.81 7.78
C LYS A 140 18.99 8.63 8.18
N GLU A 141 18.63 7.96 9.28
CA GLU A 141 19.38 6.82 9.83
C GLU A 141 19.33 5.59 8.90
N GLU A 142 18.34 5.52 8.01
CA GLU A 142 18.13 4.41 7.08
C GLU A 142 18.37 4.82 5.61
N ALA A 143 18.80 6.06 5.38
CA ALA A 143 19.19 6.53 4.06
C ALA A 143 20.52 5.87 3.61
N PRO A 144 20.81 5.80 2.30
CA PRO A 144 19.98 6.25 1.17
C PRO A 144 18.83 5.29 0.83
N PHE A 145 17.85 5.82 0.08
CA PHE A 145 16.75 5.06 -0.52
C PHE A 145 16.84 5.11 -2.04
N ASP A 146 16.49 4.01 -2.69
CA ASP A 146 16.44 3.93 -4.15
C ASP A 146 15.18 4.60 -4.71
N ALA A 147 14.08 4.58 -3.93
CA ALA A 147 12.84 5.24 -4.28
C ALA A 147 12.14 5.82 -3.04
N ILE A 148 11.43 6.93 -3.25
CA ILE A 148 10.63 7.60 -2.22
C ILE A 148 9.24 7.86 -2.78
N ILE A 149 8.20 7.57 -1.99
CA ILE A 149 6.80 7.82 -2.34
C ILE A 149 6.10 8.53 -1.18
N THR A 150 5.25 9.51 -1.51
CA THR A 150 4.47 10.27 -0.53
C THR A 150 2.98 10.04 -0.75
N THR A 151 2.28 9.64 0.31
CA THR A 151 0.85 9.28 0.31
C THR A 151 0.06 10.00 1.41
N ALA A 152 0.68 11.00 2.06
CA ALA A 152 0.13 11.84 3.12
C ALA A 152 -0.44 13.17 2.61
#